data_AF-A0A212UDI9-F1
#
_entry.id   AF-A0A212UDI9-F1
#
_cell.length_a   1.000
_cell.length_b   1.000
_cell.length_c   1.000
_cell.angle_alpha   90.00
_cell.angle_beta   90.00
_cell.angle_gamma   90.00
#
_symmetry.space_group_name_H-M   'P 1'
#
loop_
_entity.id
_entity.type
_entity.pdbx_description
1 polymer ?
#
loop_
_entity_poly.entity_id
_entity_poly.type
_entity_poly.pdbx_seq_one_letter_code
_entity_poly.pdbx_strand_id
1 'polypeptide(L)'
;MPEALYTLARLVVLGALMSLGFWLKRIVQQRNGNMTGNAFLLPQPGWRQLRQRYDSKQVIPNTETLTIGRIGNVRFTGVLDIGFEVNTLILCNRFGFSSAAVRIPYADLELLQAPEQFQATRFSEPEFSPGSFRAGGVEIELPAYWADQLLKHMAAAPVA
;
A
#
# COMPACT_ATOMS: atom_id res chain seq x y z
N MET A 1 9.37 -60.21 20.24
CA MET A 1 10.04 -58.90 20.42
C MET A 1 9.95 -57.94 19.20
N PRO A 2 8.82 -57.82 18.46
CA PRO A 2 8.68 -56.79 17.40
C PRO A 2 7.99 -55.48 17.86
N GLU A 3 7.20 -55.53 18.95
CA GLU A 3 6.41 -54.41 19.48
C GLU A 3 7.28 -53.22 19.98
N ALA A 4 8.43 -53.51 20.60
CA ALA A 4 9.34 -52.51 21.16
C ALA A 4 10.06 -51.69 20.06
N LEU A 5 10.37 -52.34 18.93
CA LEU A 5 11.01 -51.70 17.77
C LEU A 5 10.02 -50.79 17.02
N TYR A 6 8.76 -51.22 16.93
CA TYR A 6 7.70 -50.44 16.28
C TYR A 6 7.36 -49.17 17.08
N THR A 7 7.30 -49.29 18.41
CA THR A 7 7.06 -48.14 19.31
C THR A 7 8.20 -47.12 19.27
N LEU A 8 9.45 -47.58 19.25
CA LEU A 8 10.62 -46.71 19.08
C LEU A 8 10.65 -46.01 17.72
N ALA A 9 10.38 -46.74 16.63
CA ALA A 9 10.31 -46.15 15.29
C ALA A 9 9.23 -45.07 15.19
N ARG A 10 8.08 -45.30 15.83
CA ARG A 10 6.96 -44.34 15.85
C ARG A 10 7.31 -43.07 16.63
N LEU A 11 8.06 -43.19 17.73
CA LEU A 11 8.56 -42.05 18.50
C LEU A 11 9.59 -41.23 17.71
N VAL A 12 10.47 -41.88 16.96
CA VAL A 12 11.45 -41.19 16.10
C VAL A 12 10.76 -40.44 14.96
N VAL A 13 9.75 -41.04 14.32
CA VAL A 13 8.97 -40.38 13.25
C VAL A 13 8.17 -39.20 13.79
N LEU A 14 7.55 -39.35 14.97
CA LEU A 14 6.84 -38.25 15.64
C LEU A 14 7.80 -37.13 16.04
N GLY A 15 8.98 -37.48 16.55
CA GLY A 15 10.05 -36.52 16.86
C GLY A 15 10.49 -35.75 15.61
N ALA A 16 10.75 -36.46 14.51
CA ALA A 16 11.15 -35.86 13.24
C ALA A 16 10.09 -34.90 12.67
N LEU A 17 8.81 -35.29 12.69
CA LEU A 17 7.69 -34.45 12.27
C LEU A 17 7.53 -33.19 13.13
N MET A 18 7.67 -33.32 14.44
CA MET A 18 7.62 -32.16 15.35
C MET A 18 8.79 -31.21 15.14
N SER A 19 10.01 -31.73 14.94
CA SER A 19 11.17 -30.90 14.62
C SER A 19 11.04 -30.21 13.26
N LEU A 20 10.46 -30.88 12.25
CA LEU A 20 10.21 -30.27 10.94
C LEU A 20 9.17 -29.14 11.05
N GLY A 21 8.09 -29.37 11.80
CA GLY A 21 7.07 -28.35 12.09
C GLY A 21 7.63 -27.15 12.86
N PHE A 22 8.50 -27.40 13.84
CA PHE A 22 9.18 -26.34 14.58
C PHE A 22 10.15 -25.55 13.69
N TRP A 23 10.90 -26.23 12.81
CA TRP A 23 11.83 -25.58 11.89
C TRP A 23 11.10 -24.78 10.80
N LEU A 24 10.01 -25.31 10.24
CA LEU A 24 9.12 -24.57 9.33
C LEU A 24 8.48 -23.36 10.01
N LYS A 25 7.95 -23.54 11.24
CA LYS A 25 7.41 -22.43 12.04
C LYS A 25 8.49 -21.38 12.31
N ARG A 26 9.74 -21.78 12.54
CA ARG A 26 10.87 -20.87 12.79
C ARG A 26 11.33 -20.14 11.53
N ILE A 27 11.35 -20.78 10.36
CA ILE A 27 11.60 -20.08 9.08
C ILE A 27 10.46 -19.09 8.80
N VAL A 28 9.21 -19.52 9.02
CA VAL A 28 8.05 -18.64 8.87
C VAL A 28 8.12 -17.50 9.90
N GLN A 29 8.53 -17.71 11.15
CA GLN A 29 8.70 -16.65 12.14
C GLN A 29 9.92 -15.76 11.90
N GLN A 30 11.03 -16.26 11.34
CA GLN A 30 12.17 -15.43 10.96
C GLN A 30 11.88 -14.60 9.70
N ARG A 31 10.92 -15.03 8.85
CA ARG A 31 10.36 -14.20 7.76
C ARG A 31 9.16 -13.35 8.19
N ASN A 32 8.35 -13.79 9.15
CA ASN A 32 7.11 -13.17 9.66
C ASN A 32 7.25 -12.63 11.09
N GLY A 33 8.45 -12.26 11.53
CA GLY A 33 8.68 -11.55 12.79
C GLY A 33 8.00 -10.17 12.88
N ASN A 34 7.14 -9.85 11.92
CA ASN A 34 6.31 -8.65 11.89
C ASN A 34 4.91 -8.84 11.29
N MET A 35 4.40 -10.07 11.11
CA MET A 35 3.07 -10.27 10.50
C MET A 35 2.31 -11.44 11.12
N THR A 36 1.63 -11.17 12.24
CA THR A 36 0.37 -11.84 12.59
C THR A 36 -0.77 -11.09 11.94
N GLY A 37 -1.31 -11.64 10.85
CA GLY A 37 -2.52 -11.13 10.19
C GLY A 37 -2.56 -11.51 8.71
N ASN A 38 -3.54 -12.33 8.34
CA ASN A 38 -4.18 -12.57 7.04
C ASN A 38 -3.33 -12.65 5.76
N ALA A 39 -3.33 -13.83 5.14
CA ALA A 39 -2.82 -14.13 3.80
C ALA A 39 -3.53 -13.43 2.62
N PHE A 40 -4.31 -12.36 2.86
CA PHE A 40 -4.75 -11.37 1.87
C PHE A 40 -3.94 -10.06 1.92
N LEU A 41 -3.02 -9.94 2.89
CA LEU A 41 -2.09 -8.84 3.09
C LEU A 41 -0.79 -9.10 2.33
N LEU A 42 -0.85 -9.22 1.00
CA LEU A 42 0.35 -9.01 0.19
C LEU A 42 0.83 -7.60 0.52
N PRO A 43 2.00 -7.43 1.14
CA PRO A 43 2.37 -6.10 1.57
C PRO A 43 2.74 -5.33 0.30
N GLN A 44 1.89 -4.38 -0.04
CA GLN A 44 1.77 -3.86 -1.41
C GLN A 44 3.12 -3.21 -1.79
N PRO A 45 3.81 -3.69 -2.84
CA PRO A 45 5.21 -3.34 -3.06
C PRO A 45 5.40 -1.82 -3.23
N GLY A 46 4.50 -1.16 -3.96
CA GLY A 46 4.50 0.30 -4.09
C GLY A 46 4.27 1.02 -2.77
N TRP A 47 3.30 0.60 -1.96
CA TRP A 47 3.03 1.20 -0.65
C TRP A 47 4.22 1.05 0.30
N ARG A 48 4.84 -0.12 0.35
CA ARG A 48 6.04 -0.36 1.16
C ARG A 48 7.20 0.55 0.76
N GLN A 49 7.42 0.73 -0.54
CA GLN A 49 8.47 1.59 -1.05
C GLN A 49 8.20 3.06 -0.73
N LEU A 50 6.96 3.53 -0.90
CA LEU A 50 6.57 4.87 -0.46
C LEU A 50 6.78 5.03 1.05
N ARG A 51 6.39 4.05 1.87
CA ARG A 51 6.63 4.10 3.32
C ARG A 51 8.11 4.13 3.67
N GLN A 52 8.94 3.32 3.05
CA GLN A 52 10.39 3.34 3.34
C GLN A 52 11.01 4.71 3.09
N ARG A 53 10.49 5.47 2.12
CA ARG A 53 11.02 6.76 1.71
C ARG A 53 10.35 7.95 2.40
N TYR A 54 9.07 7.85 2.70
CA TYR A 54 8.20 8.98 3.09
C TYR A 54 7.39 8.72 4.37
N ASP A 55 7.75 7.70 5.18
CA ASP A 55 7.02 7.37 6.42
C ASP A 55 6.89 8.61 7.31
N SER A 56 5.68 8.86 7.79
CA SER A 56 5.43 9.91 8.77
C SER A 56 4.77 9.32 10.01
N LYS A 57 5.28 9.68 11.19
CA LYS A 57 4.76 9.24 12.50
C LYS A 57 3.71 10.19 13.09
N GLN A 58 3.42 11.31 12.44
CA GLN A 58 2.55 12.34 13.01
C GLN A 58 1.07 12.07 12.73
N VAL A 59 0.22 12.51 13.67
CA VAL A 59 -1.24 12.51 13.54
C VAL A 59 -1.64 13.37 12.34
N ILE A 60 -2.64 12.90 11.61
CA ILE A 60 -2.94 13.37 10.26
C ILE A 60 -4.25 14.13 10.30
N PRO A 61 -4.23 15.48 10.26
CA PRO A 61 -5.45 16.25 10.10
C PRO A 61 -5.91 16.23 8.63
N ASN A 62 -7.24 16.29 8.43
CA ASN A 62 -7.91 16.63 7.17
C ASN A 62 -7.57 15.74 5.95
N THR A 63 -7.81 14.44 6.06
CA THR A 63 -7.78 13.52 4.92
C THR A 63 -9.17 13.06 4.51
N GLU A 64 -9.39 12.90 3.22
CA GLU A 64 -10.63 12.41 2.63
C GLU A 64 -10.44 11.03 1.99
N THR A 65 -11.48 10.20 2.05
CA THR A 65 -11.40 8.83 1.53
C THR A 65 -11.57 8.81 0.02
N LEU A 66 -10.58 8.23 -0.66
CA LEU A 66 -10.66 7.94 -2.08
C LEU A 66 -11.60 6.76 -2.31
N THR A 67 -12.60 6.96 -3.18
CA THR A 67 -13.45 5.86 -3.67
C THR A 67 -12.60 4.77 -4.32
N ILE A 68 -11.63 5.18 -5.14
CA ILE A 68 -10.68 4.31 -5.82
C ILE A 68 -9.36 5.05 -6.00
N GLY A 69 -8.24 4.37 -5.87
CA GLY A 69 -6.91 4.86 -6.22
C GLY A 69 -5.99 3.67 -6.49
N ARG A 70 -4.89 3.88 -7.21
CA ARG A 70 -3.91 2.80 -7.46
C ARG A 70 -2.50 3.27 -7.08
N ILE A 71 -1.77 2.42 -6.36
CA ILE A 71 -0.36 2.65 -6.00
C ILE A 71 0.45 1.45 -6.49
N GLY A 72 1.35 1.70 -7.43
CA GLY A 72 1.99 0.68 -8.25
C GLY A 72 0.94 -0.20 -8.93
N ASN A 73 1.07 -1.51 -8.80
CA ASN A 73 0.15 -2.48 -9.41
C ASN A 73 -1.08 -2.81 -8.53
N VAL A 74 -1.31 -2.05 -7.44
CA VAL A 74 -2.36 -2.37 -6.48
C VAL A 74 -3.43 -1.29 -6.46
N ARG A 75 -4.68 -1.72 -6.64
CA ARG A 75 -5.87 -0.88 -6.51
C ARG A 75 -6.37 -0.87 -5.06
N PHE A 76 -6.69 0.31 -4.58
CA PHE A 76 -7.24 0.60 -3.25
C PHE A 76 -8.65 1.13 -3.45
N THR A 77 -9.63 0.47 -2.85
CA THR A 77 -11.04 0.85 -2.98
C THR A 77 -11.58 1.19 -1.59
N GLY A 78 -11.90 2.46 -1.34
CA GLY A 78 -12.48 2.92 -0.07
C GLY A 78 -11.59 2.81 1.17
N VAL A 79 -10.29 2.55 0.99
CA VAL A 79 -9.33 2.33 2.11
C VAL A 79 -8.12 3.25 2.07
N LEU A 80 -7.97 4.02 0.98
CA LEU A 80 -6.90 4.99 0.81
C LEU A 80 -7.49 6.38 1.07
N ASP A 81 -6.93 7.10 2.02
CA ASP A 81 -7.27 8.51 2.22
C ASP A 81 -6.17 9.40 1.63
N ILE A 82 -6.59 10.57 1.17
CA ILE A 82 -5.75 11.60 0.58
C ILE A 82 -5.89 12.89 1.38
N GLY A 83 -4.80 13.62 1.56
CA GLY A 83 -4.80 14.96 2.16
C GLY A 83 -3.77 15.85 1.50
N PHE A 84 -3.99 17.16 1.56
CA PHE A 84 -3.10 18.15 0.98
C PHE A 84 -2.58 19.09 2.07
N GLU A 85 -1.26 19.14 2.23
CA GLU A 85 -0.54 20.11 3.05
C GLU A 85 0.14 21.15 2.15
N VAL A 86 0.75 22.18 2.74
CA VAL A 86 1.35 23.32 2.00
C VAL A 86 2.34 22.88 0.93
N ASN A 87 3.17 21.87 1.22
CA ASN A 87 4.23 21.39 0.32
C ASN A 87 4.21 19.88 0.10
N THR A 88 3.18 19.19 0.60
CA THR A 88 3.18 17.74 0.75
C THR A 88 1.82 17.14 0.44
N LEU A 89 1.83 16.06 -0.35
CA LEU A 89 0.72 15.14 -0.49
C LEU A 89 0.76 14.13 0.65
N ILE A 90 -0.37 13.94 1.33
CA ILE A 90 -0.53 12.90 2.34
C ILE A 90 -1.34 11.76 1.73
N LEU A 91 -0.86 10.53 1.87
CA LEU A 91 -1.65 9.33 1.61
C LEU A 91 -1.68 8.47 2.87
N CYS A 92 -2.86 7.97 3.21
CA CYS A 92 -3.09 7.12 4.39
C CYS A 92 -3.73 5.81 3.96
N ASN A 93 -3.11 4.69 4.28
CA ASN A 93 -3.72 3.39 4.03
C ASN A 93 -4.38 2.89 5.31
N ARG A 94 -5.72 2.84 5.35
CA ARG A 94 -6.49 2.36 6.53
C ARG A 94 -6.70 0.85 6.56
N PHE A 95 -6.04 0.09 5.69
CA PHE A 95 -6.17 -1.35 5.66
C PHE A 95 -5.55 -2.00 6.92
N GLY A 96 -6.35 -2.78 7.66
CA GLY A 96 -5.86 -3.68 8.73
C GLY A 96 -5.34 -3.00 10.00
N PHE A 97 -6.05 -2.01 10.54
CA PHE A 97 -5.73 -1.26 11.78
C PHE A 97 -4.42 -0.46 11.77
N SER A 98 -3.68 -0.48 10.68
CA SER A 98 -2.46 0.31 10.51
C SER A 98 -2.85 1.71 10.03
N SER A 99 -2.73 2.74 10.87
CA SER A 99 -2.85 4.15 10.47
C SER A 99 -1.52 4.65 9.88
N ALA A 100 -0.98 3.92 8.90
CA ALA A 100 0.28 4.27 8.28
C ALA A 100 0.05 5.35 7.22
N ALA A 101 0.87 6.38 7.24
CA ALA A 101 0.82 7.45 6.26
C ALA A 101 2.17 7.81 5.70
N VAL A 102 2.11 8.26 4.46
CA VAL A 102 3.25 8.74 3.71
C VAL A 102 3.02 10.21 3.38
N ARG A 103 4.06 11.01 3.57
CA ARG A 103 4.08 12.43 3.20
C ARG A 103 5.06 12.63 2.06
N ILE A 104 4.53 12.82 0.87
CA ILE A 104 5.29 12.96 -0.36
C ILE A 104 5.42 14.46 -0.66
N PRO A 105 6.62 15.05 -0.63
CA PRO A 105 6.81 16.44 -1.05
C PRO A 105 6.33 16.64 -2.49
N TYR A 106 5.69 17.77 -2.79
CA TYR A 106 5.28 18.08 -4.17
C TYR A 106 6.46 18.15 -5.14
N ALA A 107 7.65 18.52 -4.65
CA ALA A 107 8.89 18.50 -5.43
C ALA A 107 9.32 17.08 -5.87
N ASP A 108 8.85 16.04 -5.18
CA ASP A 108 9.15 14.64 -5.48
C ASP A 108 8.07 13.98 -6.36
N LEU A 109 7.00 14.72 -6.71
CA LEU A 109 5.92 14.25 -7.56
C LEU A 109 6.16 14.66 -9.01
N GLU A 110 6.24 13.65 -9.87
CA GLU A 110 6.29 13.82 -11.32
C GLU A 110 4.91 13.51 -11.90
N LEU A 111 4.36 14.41 -12.72
CA LEU A 111 3.14 14.15 -13.48
C LEU A 111 3.48 13.21 -14.66
N LEU A 112 2.85 12.05 -14.71
CA LEU A 112 2.98 11.11 -15.83
C LEU A 112 1.83 11.29 -16.83
N GLN A 113 0.60 11.44 -16.33
CA GLN A 113 -0.59 11.66 -17.14
C GLN A 113 -1.52 12.64 -16.44
N ALA A 114 -1.85 13.73 -17.12
CA ALA A 114 -2.87 14.68 -16.63
C ALA A 114 -4.26 14.03 -16.66
N PRO A 115 -5.12 14.31 -15.68
CA PRO A 115 -6.52 13.91 -15.75
C PRO A 115 -7.20 14.60 -16.93
N GLU A 116 -8.09 13.90 -17.62
CA GLU A 116 -8.89 14.55 -18.67
C GLU A 116 -9.97 15.43 -18.03
N GLN A 117 -9.99 16.70 -18.45
CA GLN A 117 -11.05 17.61 -18.05
C GLN A 117 -12.35 17.18 -18.72
N PHE A 118 -13.44 17.23 -17.95
CA PHE A 118 -14.79 17.01 -18.45
C PHE A 118 -15.08 17.92 -19.65
N GLN A 119 -15.19 17.35 -20.85
CA GLN A 119 -15.74 18.03 -22.02
C GLN A 119 -17.16 17.52 -22.24
N ALA A 120 -18.16 18.36 -21.95
CA ALA A 120 -19.59 18.07 -22.09
C ALA A 120 -20.06 17.92 -23.56
N THR A 121 -19.17 17.59 -24.49
CA THR A 121 -19.44 17.61 -25.93
C THR A 121 -20.03 16.30 -26.46
N ARG A 122 -20.02 15.20 -25.69
CA ARG A 122 -20.55 13.90 -26.14
C ARG A 122 -21.39 13.22 -25.06
N PHE A 123 -22.64 12.91 -25.40
CA PHE A 123 -23.62 12.20 -24.55
C PHE A 123 -23.28 10.72 -24.28
N SER A 124 -22.13 10.23 -24.75
CA SER A 124 -21.80 8.79 -24.80
C SER A 124 -20.41 8.45 -24.26
N GLU A 125 -19.70 9.39 -23.64
CA GLU A 125 -18.42 9.09 -22.99
C GLU A 125 -18.68 8.74 -21.51
N PRO A 126 -18.64 7.44 -21.13
CA PRO A 126 -18.33 7.10 -19.76
C PRO A 126 -16.82 7.32 -19.57
N GLU A 127 -16.41 7.51 -18.32
CA GLU A 127 -15.03 7.37 -17.84
C GLU A 127 -14.18 8.65 -17.88
N PHE A 128 -14.30 9.41 -16.78
CA PHE A 128 -13.27 10.30 -16.29
C PHE A 128 -11.89 9.60 -16.29
N SER A 129 -11.01 9.96 -17.23
CA SER A 129 -9.65 9.42 -17.25
C SER A 129 -8.89 9.82 -15.98
N PRO A 130 -8.33 8.85 -15.22
CA PRO A 130 -7.60 9.16 -14.00
C PRO A 130 -6.30 9.91 -14.31
N GLY A 131 -5.81 10.70 -13.35
CA GLY A 131 -4.47 11.27 -13.42
C GLY A 131 -3.44 10.31 -12.83
N SER A 132 -2.26 10.24 -13.42
CA SER A 132 -1.15 9.40 -12.92
C SER A 132 0.09 10.21 -12.62
N PHE A 133 0.72 9.87 -11.51
CA PHE A 133 1.87 10.55 -10.94
C PHE A 133 2.94 9.52 -10.57
N ARG A 134 4.18 9.96 -10.42
CA ARG A 134 5.28 9.15 -9.90
C ARG A 134 5.91 9.83 -8.69
N ALA A 135 6.15 9.04 -7.64
CA ALA A 135 6.89 9.47 -6.45
C ALA A 135 7.83 8.36 -6.00
N GLY A 136 9.11 8.67 -5.79
CA GLY A 136 10.07 7.69 -5.28
C GLY A 136 10.20 6.40 -6.10
N GLY A 137 9.92 6.47 -7.41
CA GLY A 137 9.91 5.31 -8.32
C GLY A 137 8.60 4.49 -8.31
N VAL A 138 7.56 4.95 -7.62
CA VAL A 138 6.25 4.30 -7.54
C VAL A 138 5.22 5.15 -8.28
N GLU A 139 4.41 4.50 -9.12
CA GLU A 139 3.28 5.14 -9.80
C GLU A 139 2.08 5.26 -8.86
N ILE A 140 1.39 6.40 -8.89
CA ILE A 140 0.20 6.71 -8.11
C ILE A 140 -0.86 7.22 -9.08
N GLU A 141 -1.93 6.47 -9.24
CA GLU A 141 -3.06 6.85 -10.09
C GLU A 141 -4.24 7.27 -9.20
N LEU A 142 -4.75 8.46 -9.47
CA LEU A 142 -5.81 9.11 -8.72
C LEU A 142 -7.02 9.37 -9.64
N PRO A 143 -8.25 9.31 -9.12
CA PRO A 143 -9.43 9.74 -9.87
C PRO A 143 -9.29 11.18 -10.35
N ALA A 144 -9.89 11.50 -11.49
CA ALA A 144 -9.76 12.82 -12.13
C ALA A 144 -9.93 14.00 -11.17
N TYR A 145 -10.97 13.98 -10.33
CA TYR A 145 -11.20 15.01 -9.31
C TYR A 145 -10.00 15.20 -8.36
N TRP A 146 -9.45 14.11 -7.84
CA TRP A 146 -8.34 14.15 -6.88
C TRP A 146 -7.01 14.49 -7.54
N ALA A 147 -6.82 14.03 -8.78
CA ALA A 147 -5.68 14.43 -9.60
C ALA A 147 -5.69 15.94 -9.90
N ASP A 148 -6.85 16.51 -10.22
CA ASP A 148 -7.01 17.95 -10.44
C ASP A 148 -6.73 18.76 -9.16
N GLN A 149 -7.21 18.30 -8.01
CA GLN A 149 -6.90 18.94 -6.72
C GLN A 149 -5.40 18.90 -6.43
N LEU A 150 -4.75 17.75 -6.65
CA LEU A 150 -3.30 17.62 -6.48
C LEU A 150 -2.53 18.60 -7.37
N LEU A 151 -2.89 18.72 -8.65
CA LEU A 151 -2.26 19.66 -9.57
C LEU A 151 -2.41 21.12 -9.12
N LYS A 152 -3.59 21.50 -8.61
CA LYS A 152 -3.81 22.85 -8.05
C LYS A 152 -2.94 23.11 -6.83
N HIS A 153 -2.82 22.13 -5.93
CA HIS A 153 -1.95 22.25 -4.76
C HIS A 153 -0.47 22.32 -5.11
N MET A 154 -0.01 21.51 -6.07
CA MET A 154 1.36 21.57 -6.59
C MET A 154 1.67 22.93 -7.23
N ALA A 155 0.73 23.49 -8.00
CA ALA A 155 0.90 24.79 -8.63
C ALA A 155 0.85 25.97 -7.63
N ALA A 156 0.12 25.82 -6.53
CA ALA A 156 0.01 26.83 -5.47
C ALA A 156 1.12 26.73 -4.41
N ALA A 157 1.92 25.67 -4.43
CA ALA A 157 2.97 25.45 -3.45
C ALA A 157 4.07 26.52 -3.60
N PRO A 158 4.54 27.14 -2.49
CA PRO A 158 5.64 28.07 -2.55
C PRO A 158 6.88 27.37 -3.12
N VAL A 159 7.44 27.92 -4.19
CA VAL A 159 8.71 27.47 -4.75
C VAL A 159 9.79 27.77 -3.70
N ALA A 160 10.43 26.71 -3.19
CA ALA A 160 11.53 26.82 -2.23
C ALA A 160 12.82 27.29 -2.91
#